data_AF-V7EGG5-F1
#
_entry.id   AF-V7EGG5-F1
#
_cell.length_a   1.000
_cell.length_b   1.000
_cell.length_c   1.000
_cell.angle_alpha   90.00
_cell.angle_beta   90.00
_cell.angle_gamma   90.00
#
_symmetry.space_group_name_H-M   'P 1'
#
loop_
_entity.id
_entity.type
_entity.pdbx_description
1 polymer ?
#
loop_
_entity_poly.entity_id
_entity_poly.type
_entity_poly.pdbx_seq_one_letter_code
_entity_poly.pdbx_strand_id
1 'polypeptide(L)'
;MGTDEAAGLALRVAGPNIFFGWNGSGGDMADAVKLCCAACGQMNRVPEARLAAGPKCGVCGAALADGRVFELDAAGHDRAVRGDDLPLLVDYWAAWCGPCRMMAPEFAKAAKVLAPSVRLAKLDTEAYPAVSQRVGIRGIPALVLYHRGREVARLAGARPAAEILSFVRSHVAAPAG
;
A
#
# COMPACT_ATOMS: atom_id res chain seq x y z
N MET A 1 13.11 15.35 -78.70
CA MET A 1 11.94 16.15 -79.16
C MET A 1 10.77 15.64 -78.35
N GLY A 2 10.37 16.27 -77.24
CA GLY A 2 9.87 17.64 -77.12
C GLY A 2 8.37 17.51 -76.83
N THR A 3 7.99 17.54 -75.54
CA THR A 3 7.16 18.57 -74.85
C THR A 3 5.67 18.45 -75.09
N ASP A 4 4.89 18.22 -74.01
CA ASP A 4 3.91 19.16 -73.40
C ASP A 4 2.86 18.39 -72.58
N GLU A 5 2.83 18.60 -71.26
CA GLU A 5 1.96 19.54 -70.53
C GLU A 5 0.51 19.05 -70.33
N ALA A 6 0.14 18.77 -69.08
CA ALA A 6 -1.10 19.26 -68.48
C ALA A 6 -1.06 19.11 -66.96
N ALA A 7 -1.10 20.26 -66.31
CA ALA A 7 -1.03 20.48 -64.88
C ALA A 7 -2.27 19.98 -64.12
N GLY A 8 -2.05 19.22 -63.06
CA GLY A 8 -3.02 18.92 -62.01
C GLY A 8 -2.78 19.84 -60.80
N LEU A 9 -3.60 20.88 -60.69
CA LEU A 9 -3.59 21.89 -59.64
C LEU A 9 -4.07 21.28 -58.30
N ALA A 10 -3.16 20.82 -57.45
CA ALA A 10 -3.47 20.46 -56.06
C ALA A 10 -3.47 21.72 -55.18
N LEU A 11 -4.66 22.16 -54.83
CA LEU A 11 -4.94 23.29 -53.95
C LEU A 11 -4.31 23.05 -52.56
N ARG A 12 -3.28 23.84 -52.24
CA ARG A 12 -2.69 23.93 -50.89
C ARG A 12 -3.67 24.66 -49.96
N VAL A 13 -4.25 23.95 -49.01
CA VAL A 13 -4.86 24.56 -47.82
C VAL A 13 -3.76 24.70 -46.77
N ALA A 14 -3.21 25.90 -46.64
CA ALA A 14 -2.36 26.27 -45.52
C ALA A 14 -3.25 26.59 -44.31
N GLY A 15 -3.43 25.62 -43.43
CA GLY A 15 -3.94 25.87 -42.08
C GLY A 15 -2.81 26.32 -41.15
N PRO A 16 -3.05 27.21 -40.17
CA PRO A 16 -2.02 27.65 -39.25
C PRO A 16 -1.56 26.48 -38.39
N ASN A 17 -0.26 26.20 -38.52
CA ASN A 17 0.49 25.21 -37.78
C ASN A 17 0.56 25.65 -36.30
N ILE A 18 -0.47 25.37 -35.51
CA ILE A 18 -0.37 25.42 -34.05
C ILE A 18 0.37 24.18 -33.59
N PHE A 19 1.69 24.33 -33.52
CA PHE A 19 2.62 23.43 -32.86
C PHE A 19 2.32 23.44 -31.35
N PHE A 20 1.28 22.74 -30.92
CA PHE A 20 1.19 22.30 -29.53
C PHE A 20 2.21 21.17 -29.37
N GLY A 21 3.41 21.56 -28.94
CA GLY A 21 4.44 20.64 -28.49
C GLY A 21 3.88 19.76 -27.38
N TRP A 22 3.47 18.55 -27.73
CA TRP A 22 3.29 17.50 -26.75
C TRP A 22 4.65 16.85 -26.53
N ASN A 23 5.43 17.47 -25.64
CA ASN A 23 6.55 16.80 -24.97
C ASN A 23 5.95 15.87 -23.91
N GLY A 24 5.29 14.79 -24.37
CA GLY A 24 4.85 13.71 -23.51
C GLY A 24 6.05 12.87 -23.10
N SER A 25 6.84 13.34 -22.14
CA SER A 25 7.89 12.58 -21.50
C SER A 25 7.30 11.29 -20.93
N GLY A 26 7.68 10.15 -21.51
CA GLY A 26 7.34 8.83 -21.01
C GLY A 26 8.09 8.52 -19.71
N GLY A 27 7.53 8.94 -18.58
CA GLY A 27 8.04 8.56 -17.27
C GLY A 27 7.21 9.15 -16.14
N ASP A 28 6.03 8.58 -15.85
CA ASP A 28 5.27 8.87 -14.60
C ASP A 28 4.10 7.88 -14.35
N MET A 29 4.16 6.66 -14.91
CA MET A 29 3.10 5.66 -14.73
C MET A 29 3.55 4.34 -14.10
N ALA A 30 4.85 4.12 -13.93
CA ALA A 30 5.42 2.81 -13.60
C ALA A 30 5.49 2.49 -12.10
N ASP A 31 5.63 3.49 -11.21
CA ASP A 31 5.91 3.23 -9.79
C ASP A 31 4.82 3.82 -8.88
N ALA A 32 3.63 3.20 -8.89
CA ALA A 32 2.55 3.57 -8.00
C ALA A 32 1.97 2.35 -7.28
N VAL A 33 1.73 2.50 -5.98
CA VAL A 33 1.15 1.46 -5.12
C VAL A 33 -0.32 1.73 -4.83
N LYS A 34 -1.11 0.67 -4.76
CA LYS A 34 -2.47 0.71 -4.22
C LYS A 34 -2.45 0.56 -2.71
N LEU A 35 -3.20 1.42 -2.02
CA LEU A 35 -3.38 1.41 -0.57
C LEU A 35 -4.86 1.50 -0.21
N CYS A 36 -5.34 0.55 0.57
CA CYS A 36 -6.65 0.58 1.20
C CYS A 36 -6.65 1.60 2.34
N CYS A 37 -7.53 2.58 2.28
CA CYS A 37 -7.73 3.52 3.37
C CYS A 37 -8.26 2.78 4.61
N ALA A 38 -7.56 2.92 5.73
CA ALA A 38 -7.96 2.29 6.99
C ALA A 38 -9.27 2.87 7.57
N ALA A 39 -9.65 4.08 7.19
CA ALA A 39 -10.84 4.75 7.74
C ALA A 39 -12.13 4.47 6.94
N CYS A 40 -12.06 4.46 5.60
CA CYS A 40 -13.25 4.30 4.75
C CYS A 40 -13.19 3.10 3.80
N GLY A 41 -12.08 2.38 3.74
CA GLY A 41 -11.91 1.22 2.85
C GLY A 41 -11.65 1.56 1.38
N GLN A 42 -11.64 2.84 0.99
CA GLN A 42 -11.34 3.25 -0.38
C GLN A 42 -9.94 2.79 -0.81
N MET A 43 -9.83 2.21 -2.01
CA MET A 43 -8.54 1.96 -2.64
C MET A 43 -7.99 3.24 -3.27
N ASN A 44 -6.76 3.59 -2.93
CA ASN A 44 -6.08 4.78 -3.41
C ASN A 44 -4.82 4.36 -4.16
N ARG A 45 -4.57 4.96 -5.32
CA ARG A 45 -3.30 4.81 -6.04
C ARG A 45 -2.38 5.95 -5.65
N VAL A 46 -1.19 5.63 -5.16
CA VAL A 46 -0.21 6.59 -4.65
C VAL A 46 1.10 6.37 -5.38
N PRO A 47 1.67 7.39 -6.06
CA PRO A 47 3.03 7.29 -6.59
C PRO A 47 4.02 6.97 -5.48
N GLU A 48 4.90 5.99 -5.68
CA GLU A 48 5.88 5.53 -4.67
C GLU A 48 6.75 6.69 -4.18
N ALA A 49 7.21 7.55 -5.10
CA ALA A 49 7.96 8.77 -4.81
C ALA A 49 7.22 9.78 -3.90
N ARG A 50 5.91 9.62 -3.70
CA ARG A 50 5.06 10.50 -2.86
C ARG A 50 4.63 9.84 -1.55
N LEU A 51 5.07 8.62 -1.25
CA LEU A 51 4.74 7.94 0.00
C LEU A 51 5.21 8.72 1.24
N ALA A 52 6.41 9.27 1.21
CA ALA A 52 6.97 10.07 2.31
C ALA A 52 6.29 11.45 2.46
N ALA A 53 5.54 11.92 1.46
CA ALA A 53 4.85 13.21 1.49
C ALA A 53 3.53 13.19 2.29
N GLY A 54 3.21 12.09 2.98
CA GLY A 54 1.97 11.96 3.76
C GLY A 54 0.71 11.90 2.90
N PRO A 55 0.59 10.93 1.98
CA PRO A 55 -0.55 10.82 1.08
C PRO A 55 -1.86 10.61 1.88
N LYS A 56 -2.91 11.30 1.43
CA LYS A 56 -4.25 11.23 2.01
C LYS A 56 -5.20 10.46 1.11
N CYS A 57 -6.21 9.85 1.70
CA CYS A 57 -7.28 9.22 0.96
C CYS A 57 -8.06 10.26 0.16
N GLY A 58 -8.29 10.01 -1.13
CA GLY A 58 -9.04 10.90 -2.01
C GLY A 58 -10.54 11.00 -1.71
N VAL A 59 -11.07 10.12 -0.84
CA VAL A 59 -12.49 10.10 -0.45
C VAL A 59 -12.71 10.74 0.92
N CYS A 60 -12.01 10.28 1.96
CA CYS A 60 -12.25 10.76 3.34
C CYS A 60 -11.13 11.64 3.91
N GLY A 61 -10.04 11.88 3.18
CA GLY A 61 -8.92 12.72 3.63
C GLY A 61 -8.01 12.10 4.71
N ALA A 62 -8.30 10.89 5.21
CA ALA A 62 -7.45 10.21 6.19
C ALA A 62 -6.07 9.88 5.61
N ALA A 63 -5.03 9.95 6.44
CA ALA A 63 -3.67 9.57 6.03
C ALA A 63 -3.57 8.08 5.69
N LEU A 64 -2.78 7.73 4.67
CA LEU A 64 -2.68 6.37 4.15
C LEU A 64 -1.48 5.57 4.69
N ALA A 65 -0.36 6.24 5.02
CA ALA A 65 0.90 5.60 5.41
C ALA A 65 1.72 6.48 6.40
N ASP A 66 1.10 6.87 7.52
CA ASP A 66 1.68 7.83 8.48
C ASP A 66 2.39 7.19 9.70
N GLY A 67 2.65 5.87 9.64
CA GLY A 67 3.33 5.14 10.70
C GLY A 67 2.51 4.89 11.96
N ARG A 68 1.20 5.12 11.93
CA ARG A 68 0.28 4.66 12.98
C ARG A 68 -0.13 3.20 12.76
N VAL A 69 -0.40 2.51 13.86
CA VAL A 69 -1.09 1.22 13.84
C VAL A 69 -2.58 1.48 13.71
N PHE A 70 -3.19 1.03 12.62
CA PHE A 70 -4.64 1.16 12.43
C PHE A 70 -5.38 -0.11 12.81
N GLU A 71 -6.63 0.05 13.23
CA GLU A 71 -7.50 -1.07 13.60
C GLU A 71 -8.23 -1.59 12.37
N LEU A 72 -8.32 -2.91 12.27
CA LEU A 72 -9.06 -3.60 11.22
C LEU A 72 -10.34 -4.19 11.79
N ASP A 73 -11.45 -3.90 11.13
CA ASP A 73 -12.63 -4.75 11.16
C ASP A 73 -12.49 -5.90 10.16
N ALA A 74 -13.47 -6.80 10.12
CA ALA A 74 -13.44 -7.94 9.21
C ALA A 74 -13.35 -7.53 7.72
N ALA A 75 -14.12 -6.52 7.31
CA ALA A 75 -14.16 -6.09 5.90
C ALA A 75 -12.90 -5.32 5.51
N GLY A 76 -12.37 -4.48 6.41
CA GLY A 76 -11.12 -3.75 6.27
C GLY A 76 -9.93 -4.69 6.20
N HIS A 77 -9.91 -5.76 7.01
CA HIS A 77 -8.89 -6.80 6.94
C HIS A 77 -8.85 -7.42 5.55
N ASP A 78 -10.00 -7.89 5.07
CA ASP A 78 -10.15 -8.52 3.78
C ASP A 78 -9.72 -7.60 2.61
N ARG A 79 -10.10 -6.31 2.67
CA ARG A 79 -9.71 -5.31 1.66
C ARG A 79 -8.21 -4.99 1.72
N ALA A 80 -7.67 -4.73 2.90
CA ALA A 80 -6.27 -4.33 3.05
C ALA A 80 -5.32 -5.46 2.67
N VAL A 81 -5.57 -6.69 3.13
CA VAL A 81 -4.74 -7.85 2.78
C VAL A 81 -4.70 -8.10 1.27
N ARG A 82 -5.86 -8.03 0.59
CA ARG A 82 -5.93 -8.28 -0.85
C ARG A 82 -5.50 -7.09 -1.71
N GLY A 83 -5.74 -5.87 -1.22
CA GLY A 83 -5.68 -4.65 -2.02
C GLY A 83 -4.39 -3.86 -1.87
N ASP A 84 -3.69 -3.98 -0.74
CA ASP A 84 -2.46 -3.24 -0.51
C ASP A 84 -1.30 -3.82 -1.34
N ASP A 85 -0.60 -2.93 -2.06
CA ASP A 85 0.64 -3.28 -2.73
C ASP A 85 1.85 -3.13 -1.80
N LEU A 86 1.78 -2.25 -0.79
CA LEU A 86 2.81 -2.19 0.26
C LEU A 86 2.70 -3.41 1.19
N PRO A 87 3.81 -3.87 1.79
CA PRO A 87 3.73 -4.85 2.86
C PRO A 87 2.85 -4.36 4.02
N LEU A 88 2.00 -5.26 4.52
CA LEU A 88 1.07 -5.04 5.62
C LEU A 88 1.35 -6.07 6.71
N LEU A 89 1.83 -5.62 7.86
CA LEU A 89 2.00 -6.46 9.05
C LEU A 89 0.78 -6.31 9.95
N VAL A 90 0.08 -7.42 10.22
CA VAL A 90 -1.10 -7.46 11.08
C VAL A 90 -0.77 -8.14 12.41
N ASP A 91 -1.05 -7.48 13.52
CA ASP A 91 -1.08 -8.04 14.88
C ASP A 91 -2.47 -8.57 15.21
N TYR A 92 -2.60 -9.90 15.31
CA TYR A 92 -3.80 -10.57 15.79
C TYR A 92 -3.73 -10.67 17.30
N TRP A 93 -4.64 -9.97 17.97
CA TRP A 93 -4.57 -9.72 19.41
C TRP A 93 -5.95 -9.86 20.08
N ALA A 94 -6.00 -9.64 21.40
CA ALA A 94 -7.24 -9.50 22.17
C ALA A 94 -6.99 -8.64 23.42
N ALA A 95 -8.01 -7.97 23.93
CA ALA A 95 -7.89 -7.03 25.06
C ALA A 95 -7.48 -7.72 26.37
N TRP A 96 -7.97 -8.93 26.65
CA TRP A 96 -7.63 -9.69 27.87
C TRP A 96 -6.22 -10.29 27.84
N CYS A 97 -5.60 -10.42 26.67
CA CYS A 97 -4.30 -11.03 26.50
C CYS A 97 -3.17 -10.15 27.06
N GLY A 98 -2.58 -10.57 28.18
CA GLY A 98 -1.46 -9.87 28.83
C GLY A 98 -0.28 -9.61 27.88
N PRO A 99 0.29 -10.64 27.23
CA PRO A 99 1.38 -10.46 26.27
C PRO A 99 1.06 -9.53 25.10
N CYS A 100 -0.20 -9.52 24.63
CA CYS A 100 -0.66 -8.62 23.57
C CYS A 100 -0.58 -7.16 24.03
N ARG A 101 -1.07 -6.86 25.25
CA ARG A 101 -0.96 -5.52 25.83
C ARG A 101 0.48 -5.07 26.01
N MET A 102 1.39 -5.98 26.37
CA MET A 102 2.83 -5.68 26.46
C MET A 102 3.47 -5.38 25.10
N MET A 103 3.05 -6.09 24.04
CA MET A 103 3.61 -5.90 22.69
C MET A 103 3.05 -4.65 21.98
N ALA A 104 1.84 -4.20 22.31
CA ALA A 104 1.20 -3.04 21.67
C ALA A 104 2.11 -1.78 21.55
N PRO A 105 2.79 -1.30 22.62
CA PRO A 105 3.71 -0.16 22.48
C PRO A 105 4.94 -0.47 21.60
N GLU A 106 5.43 -1.71 21.61
CA GLU A 106 6.56 -2.15 20.77
C GLU A 106 6.16 -2.21 19.30
N PHE A 107 4.96 -2.70 19.00
CA PHE A 107 4.38 -2.72 17.67
C PHE A 107 4.18 -1.28 17.14
N ALA A 108 3.72 -0.35 17.98
CA ALA A 108 3.59 1.06 17.62
C ALA A 108 4.96 1.74 17.36
N LYS A 109 6.02 1.39 18.09
CA LYS A 109 7.40 1.86 17.80
C LYS A 109 7.86 1.35 16.44
N ALA A 110 7.64 0.06 16.14
CA ALA A 110 8.00 -0.52 14.86
C ALA A 110 7.26 0.17 13.70
N ALA A 111 5.98 0.53 13.88
CA ALA A 111 5.17 1.20 12.86
C ALA A 111 5.77 2.54 12.42
N LYS A 112 6.26 3.33 13.37
CA LYS A 112 6.92 4.61 13.09
C LYS A 112 8.21 4.45 12.29
N VAL A 113 9.01 3.44 12.61
CA VAL A 113 10.30 3.18 11.94
C VAL A 113 10.11 2.61 10.53
N LEU A 114 9.05 1.83 10.34
CA LEU A 114 8.74 1.16 9.07
C LEU A 114 7.98 2.04 8.07
N ALA A 115 7.42 3.15 8.53
CA ALA A 115 6.73 4.09 7.66
C ALA A 115 7.71 4.82 6.72
N PRO A 116 7.27 5.16 5.49
CA PRO A 116 5.98 4.82 4.88
C PRO A 116 5.98 3.44 4.19
N SER A 117 7.11 2.73 4.21
CA SER A 117 7.39 1.53 3.40
C SER A 117 6.60 0.28 3.79
N VAL A 118 6.25 0.11 5.06
CA VAL A 118 5.43 -1.01 5.55
C VAL A 118 4.34 -0.47 6.45
N ARG A 119 3.12 -0.97 6.26
CA ARG A 119 1.94 -0.60 7.03
C ARG A 119 1.73 -1.58 8.17
N LEU A 120 1.38 -1.06 9.35
CA LEU A 120 1.08 -1.89 10.52
C LEU A 120 -0.39 -1.73 10.91
N ALA A 121 -1.03 -2.85 11.18
CA ALA A 121 -2.42 -2.91 11.59
C ALA A 121 -2.60 -3.92 12.72
N LYS A 122 -3.72 -3.82 13.43
CA LYS A 122 -4.12 -4.83 14.43
C LYS A 122 -5.56 -5.26 14.22
N LEU A 123 -5.85 -6.52 14.52
CA LEU A 123 -7.20 -7.09 14.47
C LEU A 123 -7.51 -7.80 15.78
N ASP A 124 -8.60 -7.40 16.42
CA ASP A 124 -9.09 -8.05 17.63
C ASP A 124 -9.77 -9.38 17.27
N THR A 125 -9.20 -10.47 17.77
CA THR A 125 -9.65 -11.83 17.48
C THR A 125 -10.92 -12.22 18.23
N GLU A 126 -11.27 -11.54 19.33
CA GLU A 126 -12.56 -11.72 20.01
C GLU A 126 -13.69 -11.02 19.28
N ALA A 127 -13.43 -9.82 18.75
CA ALA A 127 -14.41 -9.08 17.97
C ALA A 127 -14.67 -9.76 16.60
N TYR A 128 -13.65 -10.37 16.00
CA TYR A 128 -13.72 -10.95 14.67
C TYR A 128 -13.24 -12.43 14.60
N PRO A 129 -13.91 -13.36 15.32
CA PRO A 129 -13.46 -14.75 15.43
C PRO A 129 -13.47 -15.49 14.10
N ALA A 130 -14.39 -15.16 13.18
CA ALA A 130 -14.43 -15.75 11.84
C ALA A 130 -13.18 -15.41 11.00
N VAL A 131 -12.60 -14.21 11.19
CA VAL A 131 -11.34 -13.84 10.53
C VAL A 131 -10.19 -14.64 11.14
N SER A 132 -10.13 -14.71 12.47
CA SER A 132 -9.13 -15.49 13.22
C SER A 132 -9.10 -16.96 12.78
N GLN A 133 -10.28 -17.59 12.66
CA GLN A 133 -10.42 -18.97 12.19
C GLN A 133 -9.95 -19.13 10.73
N ARG A 134 -10.39 -18.24 9.83
CA ARG A 134 -10.02 -18.29 8.41
C ARG A 134 -8.52 -18.12 8.18
N VAL A 135 -7.86 -17.25 8.95
CA VAL A 135 -6.41 -17.01 8.87
C VAL A 135 -5.60 -18.11 9.59
N GLY A 136 -6.27 -18.95 10.39
CA GLY A 136 -5.65 -20.03 11.14
C GLY A 136 -4.79 -19.52 12.30
N ILE A 137 -5.27 -18.51 13.04
CA ILE A 137 -4.62 -18.03 14.26
C ILE A 137 -4.85 -19.04 15.38
N ARG A 138 -3.76 -19.59 15.93
CA ARG A 138 -3.80 -20.64 16.97
C ARG A 138 -3.38 -20.15 18.36
N GLY A 139 -2.90 -18.91 18.44
CA GLY A 139 -2.44 -18.26 19.67
C GLY A 139 -2.16 -16.79 19.40
N ILE A 140 -2.20 -15.98 20.46
CA ILE A 140 -2.03 -14.53 20.38
C ILE A 140 -0.98 -14.03 21.40
N PRO A 141 -0.26 -12.93 21.10
CA PRO A 141 -0.31 -12.20 19.84
C PRO A 141 0.33 -13.01 18.70
N ALA A 142 -0.18 -12.84 17.49
CA ALA A 142 0.39 -13.41 16.28
C ALA A 142 0.59 -12.32 15.24
N LEU A 143 1.80 -12.23 14.69
CA LEU A 143 2.11 -11.32 13.61
C LEU A 143 2.06 -12.07 12.28
N VAL A 144 1.30 -11.56 11.32
CA VAL A 144 1.28 -12.07 9.95
C VAL A 144 1.64 -10.94 8.99
N LEU A 145 2.67 -11.17 8.18
CA LEU A 145 3.12 -10.25 7.16
C LEU A 145 2.48 -10.64 5.82
N TYR A 146 1.72 -9.70 5.27
CA TYR A 146 1.13 -9.79 3.95
C TYR A 146 1.87 -8.89 2.97
N HIS A 147 1.97 -9.32 1.73
CA HIS A 147 2.43 -8.46 0.63
C HIS A 147 1.71 -8.88 -0.64
N ARG A 148 1.02 -7.93 -1.29
CA ARG A 148 0.30 -8.12 -2.56
C ARG A 148 -0.65 -9.32 -2.53
N GLY A 149 -1.53 -9.37 -1.52
CA GLY A 149 -2.53 -10.44 -1.39
C GLY A 149 -2.04 -11.76 -0.83
N ARG A 150 -0.75 -11.89 -0.52
CA ARG A 150 -0.15 -13.16 -0.06
C ARG A 150 0.40 -13.01 1.35
N GLU A 151 0.18 -14.02 2.17
CA GLU A 151 0.97 -14.19 3.38
C GLU A 151 2.41 -14.57 2.97
N VAL A 152 3.38 -13.79 3.41
CA VAL A 152 4.81 -14.02 3.12
C VAL A 152 5.56 -14.57 4.32
N ALA A 153 5.10 -14.27 5.53
CA ALA A 153 5.70 -14.74 6.77
C ALA A 153 4.73 -14.61 7.95
N ARG A 154 4.95 -15.42 9.00
CA ARG A 154 4.23 -15.29 10.28
C ARG A 154 5.14 -15.57 11.46
N LEU A 155 4.82 -14.97 12.61
CA LEU A 155 5.59 -15.14 13.84
C LEU A 155 4.70 -14.97 15.09
N ALA A 156 4.65 -15.98 15.96
CA ALA A 156 3.78 -16.02 17.15
C ALA A 156 4.50 -15.62 18.45
N GLY A 157 3.80 -14.95 19.35
CA GLY A 157 4.31 -14.49 20.66
C GLY A 157 4.66 -12.99 20.71
N ALA A 158 4.70 -12.45 21.93
CA ALA A 158 5.10 -11.06 22.15
C ALA A 158 6.61 -10.88 21.96
N ARG A 159 7.04 -9.73 21.44
CA ARG A 159 8.47 -9.41 21.22
C ARG A 159 8.73 -7.90 21.17
N PRO A 160 9.97 -7.45 21.44
CA PRO A 160 10.34 -6.04 21.37
C PRO A 160 10.38 -5.52 19.92
N ALA A 161 10.30 -4.20 19.75
CA ALA A 161 10.25 -3.55 18.44
C ALA A 161 11.41 -3.96 17.53
N ALA A 162 12.62 -4.11 18.08
CA ALA A 162 13.81 -4.50 17.32
C ALA A 162 13.64 -5.87 16.61
N GLU A 163 13.00 -6.83 17.26
CA GLU A 163 12.73 -8.15 16.67
C GLU A 163 11.64 -8.08 15.60
N ILE A 164 10.62 -7.23 15.80
CA ILE A 164 9.57 -6.98 14.80
C ILE A 164 10.20 -6.38 13.54
N LEU A 165 11.10 -5.41 13.69
CA LEU A 165 11.84 -4.81 12.59
C LEU A 165 12.71 -5.83 11.84
N SER A 166 13.45 -6.66 12.58
CA SER A 166 14.28 -7.73 12.00
C SER A 166 13.44 -8.74 11.22
N PHE A 167 12.29 -9.14 11.78
CA PHE A 167 11.33 -10.02 11.12
C PHE A 167 10.84 -9.44 9.80
N VAL A 168 10.39 -8.18 9.77
CA VAL A 168 9.90 -7.55 8.54
C VAL A 168 11.01 -7.45 7.49
N ARG A 169 12.19 -6.95 7.87
CA ARG A 169 13.32 -6.73 6.95
C ARG A 169 13.88 -8.01 6.34
N SER A 170 13.73 -9.14 7.02
CA SER A 170 14.14 -10.45 6.51
C SER A 170 13.20 -11.02 5.43
N HIS A 171 11.99 -10.48 5.27
CA HIS A 171 10.96 -11.05 4.38
C HIS A 171 10.47 -10.10 3.29
N VAL A 172 10.67 -8.79 3.44
CA VAL A 172 10.33 -7.81 2.40
C VAL A 172 11.47 -6.81 2.23
N ALA A 173 11.84 -6.56 0.98
CA ALA A 173 12.73 -5.46 0.64
C ALA A 173 11.99 -4.14 0.88
N ALA A 174 12.70 -3.13 1.38
CA ALA A 174 12.18 -1.76 1.34
C ALA A 174 11.96 -1.37 -0.13
N PRO A 175 10.88 -0.66 -0.49
CA PRO A 175 10.76 -0.07 -1.82
C PRO A 175 11.97 0.81 -2.09
N ALA A 176 12.48 0.78 -3.32
CA ALA A 176 13.59 1.62 -3.74
C ALA A 176 13.19 3.09 -3.53
N GLY A 177 13.97 3.81 -2.72
CA GLY A 177 13.74 5.21 -2.40
C GLY A 177 13.97 6.15 -3.59
#